data_AF-A0A6H1A4F5-F1
#
_entry.id   AF-A0A6H1A4F5-F1
#
_cell.length_a   1.000
_cell.length_b   1.000
_cell.length_c   1.000
_cell.angle_alpha   90.00
_cell.angle_beta   90.00
_cell.angle_gamma   90.00
#
_symmetry.space_group_name_H-M   'P 1'
#
loop_
_entity.id
_entity.type
_entity.pdbx_description
1 polymer ?
#
loop_
_entity_poly.entity_id
_entity_poly.type
_entity_poly.pdbx_seq_one_letter_code
_entity_poly.pdbx_strand_id
1 'polypeptide(L)'
;MDNQNDVIEQQLFTLLRRTQAIHIGTASGDVELERSSYGILCLLADEGPQRLGAIAQTFRLDPSTITRQVQTVVRLGLAEKSVDENDRRASLLELTELGAAAVAEARDHRREMLDRLLAAWTPDERAEFLRSLQRFNATVEKWIEHGTPT
;
A
#
# COMPACT_ATOMS: atom_id res chain seq x y z
N MET A 1 -1.86 -6.25 -33.45
CA MET A 1 -1.30 -5.49 -32.31
C MET A 1 -1.49 -6.26 -31.00
N ASP A 2 -1.44 -7.60 -31.05
CA ASP A 2 -2.14 -8.45 -30.07
C ASP A 2 -1.29 -9.69 -29.70
N ASN A 3 -0.04 -9.45 -29.28
CA ASN A 3 0.82 -10.50 -28.71
C ASN A 3 1.56 -9.94 -27.48
N GLN A 4 2.03 -8.70 -27.57
CA GLN A 4 2.66 -8.03 -26.44
C GLN A 4 1.67 -7.78 -25.30
N ASN A 5 0.41 -7.42 -25.58
CA ASN A 5 -0.60 -7.23 -24.54
C ASN A 5 -0.96 -8.52 -23.80
N ASP A 6 -1.07 -9.64 -24.52
CA ASP A 6 -1.30 -10.96 -23.92
C ASP A 6 -0.14 -11.37 -23.02
N VAL A 7 1.09 -11.15 -23.47
CA VAL A 7 2.28 -11.41 -22.66
C VAL A 7 2.30 -10.49 -21.42
N ILE A 8 1.96 -9.21 -21.57
CA ILE A 8 1.86 -8.27 -20.45
C ILE A 8 0.80 -8.72 -19.45
N GLU A 9 -0.39 -9.12 -19.90
CA GLU A 9 -1.47 -9.63 -19.06
C GLU A 9 -0.99 -10.85 -18.24
N GLN A 10 -0.37 -11.83 -18.90
CA GLN A 10 0.16 -13.03 -18.23
C GLN A 10 1.26 -12.69 -17.22
N GLN A 11 2.16 -11.75 -17.54
CA GLN A 11 3.20 -11.31 -16.63
C GLN A 11 2.62 -10.55 -15.44
N LEU A 12 1.60 -9.70 -15.63
CA LEU A 12 0.90 -9.01 -14.55
C LEU A 12 0.21 -10.01 -13.62
N PHE A 13 -0.51 -10.99 -14.17
CA PHE A 13 -1.13 -12.04 -13.37
C PHE A 13 -0.10 -12.85 -12.57
N THR A 14 1.02 -13.20 -13.22
CA THR A 14 2.13 -13.91 -12.57
C THR A 14 2.75 -13.08 -11.46
N LEU A 15 2.95 -11.78 -11.68
CA LEU A 15 3.47 -10.85 -10.68
C LEU A 15 2.52 -10.73 -9.48
N LEU A 16 1.21 -10.54 -9.72
CA LEU A 16 0.21 -10.46 -8.65
C LEU A 16 0.21 -11.72 -7.78
N ARG A 17 0.24 -12.91 -8.41
CA ARG A 17 0.32 -14.19 -7.68
C ARG A 17 1.63 -14.35 -6.90
N ARG A 18 2.77 -14.00 -7.50
CA ARG A 18 4.09 -14.10 -6.84
C ARG A 18 4.25 -13.10 -5.71
N THR A 19 3.70 -11.89 -5.84
CA THR A 19 3.72 -10.89 -4.76
C THR A 19 2.81 -11.27 -3.59
N GLN A 20 1.83 -12.16 -3.78
CA GLN A 20 1.07 -12.78 -2.70
C GLN A 20 1.86 -13.91 -2.01
N ALA A 21 2.60 -14.72 -2.78
CA ALA A 21 3.38 -15.85 -2.28
C ALA A 21 4.71 -15.46 -1.63
N ILE A 22 5.36 -14.42 -2.15
CA ILE A 22 6.39 -13.69 -1.43
C ILE A 22 5.60 -12.98 -0.32
N HIS A 23 5.66 -13.52 0.89
CA HIS A 23 5.38 -12.72 2.06
C HIS A 23 6.33 -11.53 1.97
N ILE A 24 5.87 -10.44 1.36
CA ILE A 24 6.34 -9.10 1.71
C ILE A 24 5.79 -8.87 3.12
N GLY A 25 6.26 -9.71 4.03
CA GLY A 25 5.91 -9.74 5.42
C GLY A 25 6.48 -8.48 6.00
N THR A 26 5.61 -7.74 6.64
CA THR A 26 5.92 -6.68 7.61
C THR A 26 6.40 -7.28 8.92
N ALA A 27 6.82 -8.54 8.93
CA ALA A 27 7.37 -9.20 10.10
C ALA A 27 8.74 -8.57 10.38
N SER A 28 8.71 -7.51 11.15
CA SER A 28 9.83 -6.96 11.86
C SER A 28 9.28 -6.68 13.27
N GLY A 29 9.76 -7.44 14.26
CA GLY A 29 9.26 -7.40 15.64
C GLY A 29 7.98 -8.21 15.95
N ASP A 30 7.42 -7.94 17.13
CA ASP A 30 6.27 -8.63 17.76
C ASP A 30 4.91 -8.39 17.08
N VAL A 31 4.84 -7.57 16.02
CA VAL A 31 3.59 -7.17 15.37
C VAL A 31 3.59 -7.56 13.90
N GLU A 32 2.92 -8.68 13.60
CA GLU A 32 2.63 -9.08 12.23
C GLU A 32 1.55 -8.15 11.63
N LEU A 33 1.94 -7.19 10.79
CA LEU A 33 0.97 -6.33 10.10
C LEU A 33 0.36 -7.07 8.92
N GLU A 34 -0.95 -7.29 8.94
CA GLU A 34 -1.66 -7.74 7.75
C GLU A 34 -1.38 -6.76 6.59
N ARG A 35 -1.15 -7.27 5.37
CA ARG A 35 -0.84 -6.46 4.17
C ARG A 35 -1.82 -5.29 3.97
N SER A 36 -3.09 -5.55 4.25
CA SER A 36 -4.18 -4.59 4.17
C SER A 36 -4.03 -3.45 5.18
N SER A 37 -3.60 -3.75 6.40
CA SER A 37 -3.34 -2.78 7.47
C SER A 37 -2.08 -1.95 7.20
N TYR A 38 -1.03 -2.56 6.64
CA TYR A 38 0.20 -1.85 6.26
C TYR A 38 -0.05 -0.74 5.23
N GLY A 39 -0.95 -0.98 4.26
CA GLY A 39 -1.33 0.02 3.28
C GLY A 39 -1.88 1.28 3.94
N ILE A 40 -2.82 1.14 4.88
CA ILE A 40 -3.39 2.26 5.64
C ILE A 40 -2.31 3.01 6.41
N LEU A 41 -1.42 2.30 7.10
CA LEU A 41 -0.37 2.95 7.89
C LEU A 41 0.62 3.71 7.00
N CYS A 42 0.94 3.20 5.80
CA CYS A 42 1.75 3.94 4.82
C CYS A 42 1.04 5.20 4.32
N LEU A 43 -0.25 5.11 4.00
CA LEU A 43 -1.05 6.26 3.60
C LEU A 43 -0.98 7.37 4.67
N LEU A 44 -1.18 7.01 5.92
CA LEU A 44 -1.11 7.98 7.03
C LEU A 44 0.30 8.53 7.24
N ALA A 45 1.34 7.72 7.02
CA ALA A 45 2.73 8.17 7.13
C ALA A 45 3.11 9.18 6.03
N ASP A 46 2.55 9.01 4.83
CA ASP A 46 2.89 9.84 3.66
C ASP A 46 1.99 11.08 3.55
N GLU A 47 0.71 10.97 3.91
CA GLU A 47 -0.30 12.01 3.73
C GLU A 47 -0.83 12.62 5.04
N GLY A 48 -0.37 12.13 6.20
CA GLY A 48 -0.82 12.58 7.52
C GLY A 48 -2.21 12.05 7.89
N PRO A 49 -2.89 12.68 8.87
CA PRO A 49 -4.20 12.24 9.34
C PRO A 49 -5.25 12.21 8.22
N GLN A 50 -6.00 11.10 8.11
CA GLN A 50 -7.00 10.91 7.06
C GLN A 50 -8.39 10.61 7.63
N ARG A 51 -9.43 11.09 6.95
CA ARG A 51 -10.81 10.72 7.26
C ARG A 51 -11.06 9.27 6.86
N LEU A 52 -11.77 8.50 7.69
CA LEU A 52 -12.09 7.09 7.38
C LEU A 52 -12.78 6.91 6.01
N GLY A 53 -13.67 7.84 5.64
CA GLY A 53 -14.33 7.83 4.34
C GLY A 53 -13.38 8.07 3.16
N ALA A 54 -12.36 8.91 3.34
CA ALA A 54 -11.32 9.15 2.33
C ALA A 54 -10.43 7.91 2.19
N ILE A 55 -10.02 7.30 3.30
CA ILE A 55 -9.25 6.05 3.30
C ILE A 55 -10.01 4.96 2.51
N ALA A 56 -11.32 4.78 2.77
CA ALA A 56 -12.14 3.82 2.03
C ALA A 56 -12.14 4.05 0.51
N GLN A 57 -12.22 5.32 0.09
CA GLN A 57 -12.17 5.72 -1.32
C GLN A 57 -10.80 5.45 -1.94
N THR A 58 -9.72 5.83 -1.27
CA THR A 58 -8.33 5.62 -1.72
C THR A 58 -8.05 4.14 -1.96
N PHE A 59 -8.44 3.27 -1.03
CA PHE A 59 -8.24 1.83 -1.18
C PHE A 59 -9.33 1.13 -2.00
N ARG A 60 -10.38 1.84 -2.43
CA ARG A 60 -11.57 1.29 -3.12
C ARG A 60 -12.17 0.10 -2.37
N LEU A 61 -12.20 0.19 -1.05
CA LEU A 61 -12.74 -0.84 -0.16
C LEU A 61 -14.13 -0.43 0.31
N ASP A 62 -14.98 -1.42 0.53
CA ASP A 62 -16.27 -1.17 1.16
C ASP A 62 -16.09 -0.70 2.62
N PRO A 63 -17.08 0.06 3.16
CA PRO A 63 -17.00 0.60 4.52
C PRO A 63 -16.81 -0.46 5.62
N SER A 64 -17.30 -1.69 5.42
CA SER A 64 -17.18 -2.74 6.43
C SER A 64 -15.75 -3.29 6.50
N THR A 65 -15.13 -3.48 5.34
CA THR A 65 -13.73 -3.90 5.24
C THR A 65 -12.79 -2.85 5.82
N ILE A 66 -12.98 -1.57 5.48
CA ILE A 66 -12.10 -0.53 6.01
C ILE A 66 -12.27 -0.37 7.52
N THR A 67 -13.49 -0.50 8.04
CA THR A 67 -13.75 -0.41 9.48
C THR A 67 -13.02 -1.52 10.24
N ARG A 68 -13.04 -2.76 9.74
CA ARG A 68 -12.31 -3.89 10.35
C ARG A 68 -10.79 -3.67 10.36
N GLN A 69 -10.23 -3.17 9.25
CA GLN A 69 -8.79 -2.89 9.15
C GLN A 69 -8.38 -1.76 10.09
N VAL A 70 -9.16 -0.67 10.13
CA VAL A 70 -8.95 0.44 11.05
C VAL A 70 -9.04 -0.01 12.52
N GLN A 71 -10.05 -0.81 12.87
CA GLN A 71 -10.15 -1.38 14.23
C GLN A 71 -8.94 -2.24 14.60
N THR A 72 -8.33 -2.91 13.63
CA THR A 72 -7.15 -3.74 13.85
C THR A 72 -5.94 -2.87 14.16
N VAL A 73 -5.63 -1.86 13.35
CA VAL A 73 -4.48 -0.98 13.62
C VAL A 73 -4.64 -0.16 14.90
N VAL A 74 -5.87 0.23 15.25
CA VAL A 74 -6.17 0.89 16.53
C VAL A 74 -5.99 -0.06 17.71
N ARG A 75 -6.49 -1.29 17.62
CA ARG A 75 -6.31 -2.31 18.67
C ARG A 75 -4.84 -2.64 18.91
N LEU A 76 -4.02 -2.60 17.85
CA LEU A 76 -2.57 -2.80 17.92
C LEU A 76 -1.82 -1.55 18.43
N GLY A 77 -2.50 -0.43 18.69
CA GLY A 77 -1.88 0.81 19.16
C GLY A 77 -1.07 1.55 18.11
N LEU A 78 -1.24 1.22 16.84
CA LEU A 78 -0.47 1.78 15.71
C LEU A 78 -1.13 3.04 15.12
N ALA A 79 -2.42 3.19 15.35
CA ALA A 79 -3.16 4.38 14.95
C ALA A 79 -4.19 4.71 16.02
N GLU A 80 -4.60 5.96 16.08
CA GLU A 80 -5.65 6.42 16.97
C GLU A 80 -6.72 7.18 16.21
N LYS A 81 -7.94 7.13 16.75
CA LYS A 81 -9.09 7.84 16.19
C LYS A 81 -9.34 9.11 16.99
N SER A 82 -9.52 10.21 16.27
CA SER A 82 -9.96 11.48 16.81
C SER A 82 -11.20 11.98 16.07
N VAL A 83 -11.88 12.96 16.67
CA VAL A 83 -12.98 13.67 16.03
C VAL A 83 -12.37 14.75 15.13
N ASP A 84 -12.85 14.89 13.90
CA ASP A 84 -12.44 16.01 13.06
C ASP A 84 -13.01 17.32 13.61
N GLU A 85 -12.12 18.27 13.93
CA GLU A 85 -12.52 19.58 14.48
C GLU A 85 -13.36 20.40 13.49
N ASN A 86 -13.19 20.17 12.18
CA ASN A 86 -13.92 20.84 11.11
C ASN A 86 -15.24 20.14 10.76
N ASP A 87 -15.37 18.86 11.09
CA ASP A 87 -16.59 18.08 10.91
C ASP A 87 -16.71 17.00 11.99
N ARG A 88 -17.41 17.32 13.09
CA ARG A 88 -17.58 16.41 14.22
C ARG A 88 -18.29 15.10 13.88
N ARG A 89 -18.85 14.95 12.68
CA ARG A 89 -19.45 13.69 12.19
C ARG A 89 -18.42 12.79 11.51
N ALA A 90 -17.26 13.32 11.12
CA ALA A 90 -16.16 12.57 10.53
C ALA A 90 -15.18 12.11 11.62
N SER A 91 -14.75 10.86 11.53
CA SER A 91 -13.62 10.34 12.32
C SER A 91 -12.33 10.50 11.50
N LEU A 92 -11.31 11.07 12.13
CA LEU A 92 -9.93 11.06 11.65
C LEU A 92 -9.22 9.83 12.19
N LEU A 93 -8.25 9.35 11.41
CA LEU A 93 -7.30 8.34 11.82
C LEU A 93 -5.90 8.94 11.65
N GLU A 94 -5.07 8.79 12.67
CA GLU A 94 -3.70 9.29 12.69
C GLU A 94 -2.77 8.20 13.22
N LEU A 95 -1.50 8.22 12.80
CA LEU A 95 -0.48 7.32 13.35
C LEU A 95 -0.12 7.73 14.77
N THR A 96 0.02 6.73 15.64
CA THR A 96 0.74 6.92 16.89
C THR A 96 2.24 6.92 16.63
N GLU A 97 3.05 7.30 17.63
CA GLU A 97 4.51 7.14 17.57
C GLU A 97 4.91 5.68 17.29
N LEU A 98 4.21 4.72 17.92
CA LEU A 98 4.41 3.30 17.68
C LEU A 98 4.09 2.91 16.24
N GLY A 99 3.01 3.45 15.68
CA GLY A 99 2.65 3.23 14.27
C GLY A 99 3.68 3.77 13.29
N ALA A 100 4.17 4.98 13.54
CA ALA A 100 5.21 5.58 12.72
C ALA A 100 6.51 4.75 12.75
N ALA A 101 6.92 4.28 13.93
CA ALA A 101 8.06 3.39 14.08
C ALA A 101 7.87 2.06 13.32
N ALA A 102 6.69 1.45 13.45
CA ALA A 102 6.37 0.20 12.76
C ALA A 102 6.38 0.35 11.23
N VAL A 103 5.91 1.48 10.69
CA VAL A 103 5.98 1.77 9.25
C VAL A 103 7.43 1.92 8.80
N ALA A 104 8.26 2.62 9.56
CA ALA A 104 9.67 2.79 9.23
C ALA A 104 10.41 1.45 9.19
N GLU A 105 10.22 0.61 10.21
CA GLU A 105 10.82 -0.72 10.30
C GLU A 105 10.37 -1.62 9.14
N ALA A 106 9.06 -1.65 8.84
CA ALA A 106 8.53 -2.41 7.73
C ALA A 106 9.03 -1.90 6.35
N ARG A 107 9.28 -0.59 6.21
CA ARG A 107 9.89 0.00 5.00
C ARG A 107 11.33 -0.47 4.85
N ASP A 108 12.12 -0.48 5.93
CA ASP A 108 13.50 -0.96 5.91
C ASP A 108 13.58 -2.43 5.53
N HIS A 109 12.76 -3.28 6.15
CA HIS A 109 12.70 -4.70 5.80
C HIS A 109 12.33 -4.93 4.33
N ARG A 110 11.38 -4.15 3.80
CA ARG A 110 11.00 -4.20 2.38
C ARG A 110 12.14 -3.77 1.45
N ARG A 111 12.93 -2.75 1.82
CA ARG A 111 14.10 -2.32 1.05
C ARG A 111 15.14 -3.43 1.01
N GLU A 112 15.47 -4.02 2.16
CA GLU A 112 16.42 -5.15 2.23
C GLU A 112 15.96 -6.34 1.39
N MET A 113 14.67 -6.68 1.45
CA MET A 113 14.09 -7.74 0.62
C MET A 113 14.23 -7.41 -0.87
N LEU A 114 13.93 -6.18 -1.30
CA LEU A 114 14.09 -5.75 -2.69
C LEU A 114 15.56 -5.79 -3.12
N ASP A 115 16.49 -5.38 -2.26
CA ASP A 115 17.92 -5.45 -2.55
C ASP A 115 18.39 -6.88 -2.80
N ARG A 116 17.92 -7.85 -2.00
CA ARG A 116 18.19 -9.28 -2.20
C ARG A 116 17.53 -9.82 -3.46
N LEU A 117 16.26 -9.48 -3.69
CA LEU A 117 15.50 -9.93 -4.86
C LEU A 117 16.14 -9.45 -6.18
N LEU A 118 16.68 -8.23 -6.18
CA LEU A 118 17.31 -7.59 -7.32
C LEU A 118 18.84 -7.70 -7.29
N ALA A 119 19.42 -8.54 -6.41
CA ALA A 119 20.87 -8.62 -6.22
C ALA A 119 21.64 -8.99 -7.50
N ALA A 120 21.03 -9.79 -8.37
CA ALA A 120 21.61 -10.21 -9.65
C ALA A 120 21.39 -9.20 -10.79
N TRP A 121 20.64 -8.12 -10.56
CA TRP A 121 20.34 -7.12 -11.58
C TRP A 121 21.43 -6.05 -11.61
N THR A 122 21.83 -5.66 -12.82
CA THR A 122 22.71 -4.52 -13.06
C THR A 122 22.05 -3.20 -12.65
N PRO A 123 22.83 -2.14 -12.40
CA PRO A 123 22.27 -0.80 -12.11
C PRO A 123 21.32 -0.30 -13.21
N ASP A 124 21.62 -0.58 -14.47
CA ASP A 124 20.81 -0.14 -15.61
C ASP A 124 19.47 -0.90 -15.68
N GLU A 125 19.46 -2.20 -15.42
CA GLU A 125 18.22 -3.00 -15.34
C GLU A 125 17.32 -2.51 -14.21
N ARG A 126 17.90 -2.22 -13.04
CA ARG A 126 17.17 -1.64 -11.89
C ARG A 126 16.55 -0.29 -12.26
N ALA A 127 17.32 0.58 -12.92
CA ALA A 127 16.86 1.90 -13.33
C ALA A 127 15.76 1.83 -14.39
N GLU A 128 15.87 0.92 -15.36
CA GLU A 128 14.84 0.73 -16.39
C GLU A 128 13.54 0.19 -15.80
N PHE A 129 13.62 -0.79 -14.90
CA PHE A 129 12.44 -1.31 -14.22
C PHE A 129 11.74 -0.25 -13.36
N LEU A 130 12.50 0.57 -12.62
CA LEU A 130 11.95 1.69 -11.86
C LEU A 130 11.18 2.65 -12.76
N ARG A 131 11.78 3.09 -13.88
CA ARG A 131 11.15 3.99 -14.85
C ARG A 131 9.85 3.40 -15.40
N SER A 132 9.90 2.14 -15.84
CA SER A 132 8.76 1.45 -16.42
C SER A 132 7.62 1.27 -15.40
N LEU A 133 7.95 0.88 -14.16
CA LEU A 133 6.99 0.69 -13.08
C LEU A 133 6.32 2.02 -12.67
N GLN A 134 7.08 3.11 -12.55
CA GLN A 134 6.53 4.44 -12.25
C GLN A 134 5.57 4.91 -13.35
N ARG A 135 5.96 4.75 -14.63
CA ARG A 135 5.10 5.10 -15.77
C ARG A 135 3.82 4.26 -15.81
N PHE A 136 3.92 2.97 -15.52
CA PHE A 136 2.78 2.08 -15.44
C PHE A 136 1.81 2.51 -14.33
N ASN A 137 2.31 2.75 -13.11
CA ASN A 137 1.49 3.19 -11.98
C ASN A 137 0.78 4.52 -12.25
N ALA A 138 1.48 5.51 -12.82
CA ALA A 138 0.88 6.79 -13.20
C ALA A 138 -0.20 6.64 -14.30
N THR A 139 -0.08 5.63 -15.15
CA THR A 139 -1.10 5.34 -16.19
C THR A 139 -2.33 4.68 -15.56
N VAL A 140 -2.13 3.75 -14.63
CA VAL A 140 -3.20 3.10 -13.86
C VAL A 140 -3.97 4.12 -13.02
N GLU A 141 -3.28 5.02 -12.32
CA GLU A 141 -3.88 6.10 -11.54
C GLU A 141 -4.81 6.98 -12.39
N LYS A 142 -4.33 7.46 -13.55
CA LYS A 142 -5.17 8.22 -14.50
C LYS A 142 -6.38 7.44 -14.97
N TRP A 143 -6.22 6.14 -15.26
CA TRP A 143 -7.34 5.29 -15.68
C TRP A 143 -8.38 5.10 -14.57
N ILE A 144 -7.92 4.97 -13.33
CA ILE A 144 -8.70 4.88 -12.10
C ILE A 144 -9.53 6.16 -11.86
N GLU A 145 -8.96 7.34 -12.11
CA GLU A 145 -9.60 8.65 -11.93
C GLU A 145 -10.67 8.95 -13.00
N HIS A 146 -10.42 8.59 -14.26
CA HIS A 146 -11.32 8.93 -15.37
C HIS A 146 -12.47 7.93 -15.57
N GLY A 147 -12.50 6.86 -14.77
CA GLY A 147 -13.44 5.76 -14.90
C GLY A 147 -13.12 4.86 -16.10
N THR A 148 -13.43 3.57 -15.98
CA THR A 148 -13.27 2.61 -17.07
C THR A 148 -14.16 3.04 -18.25
N PRO A 149 -13.62 3.33 -19.45
CA PRO A 149 -14.45 3.44 -20.63
C PRO A 149 -15.12 2.07 -20.87
N THR A 150 -16.45 2.03 -20.83
CA THR A 150 -17.27 0.86 -21.18
C THR A 150 -17.08 0.44 -22.64
#